data_AF-A0A1Z1MCG1-F1
#
_entry.id   AF-A0A1Z1MCG1-F1
#
_cell.length_a   1.000
_cell.length_b   1.000
_cell.length_c   1.000
_cell.angle_alpha   90.00
_cell.angle_beta   90.00
_cell.angle_gamma   90.00
#
_symmetry.space_group_name_H-M   'P 1'
#
loop_
_entity.id
_entity.type
_entity.pdbx_description
1 polymer ?
#
loop_
_entity_poly.entity_id
_entity_poly.type
_entity_poly.pdbx_seq_one_letter_code
_entity_poly.pdbx_strand_id
1 'polypeptide(L)' 'MAVPKKRTSKSKSCKSNWKRKALFVGEKSLSLAKSLMTGKSTSFLYNKSLQDYQ' A
#
# COMPACT_ATOMS: atom_id res chain seq x y z
N MET A 1 -9.50 -30.51 -15.32
CA MET A 1 -8.88 -29.57 -14.35
C MET A 1 -8.60 -30.32 -13.06
N ALA A 2 -7.46 -30.08 -12.41
CA ALA A 2 -7.16 -30.71 -11.13
C ALA A 2 -7.96 -30.04 -10.00
N VAL A 3 -8.57 -30.84 -9.13
CA VAL A 3 -9.36 -30.38 -7.97
C VAL A 3 -8.63 -30.78 -6.69
N PRO A 4 -8.54 -29.89 -5.68
CA PRO A 4 -7.92 -30.23 -4.41
C PRO A 4 -8.71 -31.31 -3.68
N LYS A 5 -8.05 -32.42 -3.33
CA LYS A 5 -8.69 -33.52 -2.59
C LYS A 5 -9.06 -33.14 -1.15
N LYS A 6 -8.32 -32.19 -0.56
CA LYS A 6 -8.49 -31.72 0.83
C LYS A 6 -8.25 -30.22 0.91
N ARG A 7 -8.89 -29.56 1.89
CA ARG A 7 -8.67 -28.14 2.16
C ARG A 7 -7.25 -27.89 2.69
N THR A 8 -6.70 -26.72 2.40
CA THR A 8 -5.46 -26.25 3.02
C THR A 8 -5.70 -25.89 4.49
N SER A 9 -4.72 -26.21 5.35
CA SER A 9 -4.78 -25.86 6.78
C SER A 9 -4.67 -24.35 6.97
N LYS A 10 -5.16 -23.84 8.11
CA LYS A 10 -5.06 -22.41 8.46
C LYS A 10 -3.61 -21.90 8.42
N SER A 11 -2.67 -22.70 8.95
CA SER A 11 -1.24 -22.39 8.95
C SER A 11 -0.64 -22.23 7.55
N LYS A 12 -1.19 -22.94 6.54
CA LYS A 12 -0.73 -22.90 5.15
C LYS A 12 -1.57 -21.97 4.27
N SER A 13 -2.49 -21.17 4.82
CA SER A 13 -3.44 -20.36 4.04
C SER A 13 -2.83 -19.12 3.35
N CYS A 14 -1.50 -18.93 3.41
CA CYS A 14 -0.75 -17.82 2.80
C CYS A 14 -1.20 -16.38 3.18
N LYS A 15 -2.18 -16.21 4.06
CA LYS A 15 -2.73 -14.91 4.49
C LYS A 15 -1.69 -14.00 5.13
N SER A 16 -0.70 -14.56 5.84
CA SER A 16 0.40 -13.82 6.46
C SER A 16 1.23 -13.06 5.42
N ASN A 17 1.51 -13.67 4.26
CA ASN A 17 2.28 -13.04 3.20
C ASN A 17 1.54 -11.84 2.60
N TRP A 18 0.21 -11.94 2.48
CA TRP A 18 -0.62 -10.85 1.99
C TRP A 18 -0.64 -9.68 2.98
N LYS A 19 -0.82 -9.97 4.27
CA LYS A 19 -0.76 -8.96 5.34
C LYS A 19 0.60 -8.28 5.42
N ARG A 20 1.70 -9.04 5.26
CA ARG A 20 3.06 -8.50 5.23
C ARG A 20 3.26 -7.49 4.10
N LYS A 21 2.77 -7.79 2.88
CA LYS A 21 2.82 -6.84 1.76
C LYS A 21 2.05 -5.56 2.06
N ALA A 22 0.85 -5.69 2.62
CA ALA A 22 0.03 -4.54 3.00
C ALA A 22 0.71 -3.64 4.04
N LEU A 23 1.39 -4.24 5.03
CA LEU A 23 2.15 -3.52 6.06
C LEU A 23 3.20 -2.60 5.42
N PHE A 24 4.04 -3.12 4.53
CA PHE A 24 5.09 -2.33 3.88
C PHE A 24 4.53 -1.19 3.00
N VAL A 25 3.39 -1.41 2.36
CA VAL A 25 2.71 -0.35 1.59
C VAL A 25 2.19 0.74 2.53
N GLY A 26 1.63 0.36 3.68
CA GLY A 26 1.14 1.27 4.70
C GLY A 26 2.24 2.18 5.27
N GLU A 27 3.40 1.62 5.60
CA GLU A 27 4.56 2.39 6.10
C GLU A 27 5.03 3.45 5.10
N LYS A 28 5.14 3.07 3.81
CA LYS A 28 5.53 3.98 2.73
C LYS A 28 4.50 5.09 2.54
N SER A 29 3.21 4.74 2.53
CA SER A 29 2.12 5.70 2.40
C SER A 29 2.10 6.71 3.55
N LEU A 30 2.34 6.26 4.79
CA LEU A 30 2.37 7.11 5.97
C LEU A 30 3.56 8.07 5.92
N SER A 31 4.74 7.59 5.57
CA SER A 31 5.93 8.43 5.38
C SER A 31 5.69 9.53 4.34
N LEU A 32 5.09 9.15 3.20
CA LEU A 32 4.72 10.09 2.14
C LEU A 32 3.71 11.14 2.63
N ALA A 33 2.66 10.72 3.33
CA ALA A 33 1.65 11.63 3.87
C ALA A 33 2.25 12.65 4.85
N LYS A 34 3.16 12.21 5.75
CA LYS A 34 3.88 13.11 6.66
C LYS A 34 4.71 14.13 5.90
N SER A 35 5.45 13.69 4.88
CA SER A 35 6.25 14.60 4.03
C SER A 35 5.37 15.65 3.36
N LEU A 36 4.23 15.25 2.80
CA LEU A 36 3.25 16.15 2.19
C LEU A 36 2.71 17.20 3.16
N MET A 37 2.36 16.80 4.38
CA MET A 37 1.79 17.71 5.38
C MET A 37 2.76 18.82 5.81
N THR A 38 4.08 18.56 5.78
CA THR A 38 5.09 19.57 6.15
C THR A 38 5.27 20.69 5.13
N GLY A 39 4.71 20.57 3.92
CA GLY A 39 4.79 21.59 2.88
C GLY A 39 6.18 21.78 2.24
N LYS A 40 7.17 20.96 2.62
CA LYS A 40 8.57 21.04 2.15
C LYS A 40 8.91 20.00 1.07
N SER A 41 8.05 19.82 0.07
CA SER A 41 8.25 18.78 -0.96
C SER A 41 9.24 19.23 -2.02
N THR A 42 10.30 18.46 -2.25
CA THR A 42 11.32 18.71 -3.27
C THR A 42 11.10 17.94 -4.57
N SER A 43 10.24 16.91 -4.61
CA SER A 43 10.03 16.09 -5.83
C SER A 43 8.63 15.53 -6.05
N PHE A 44 7.81 15.37 -5.00
CA PHE A 44 6.45 14.86 -5.15
C PHE A 44 5.49 16.00 -5.45
N LEU A 45 4.94 16.02 -6.66
CA LEU A 45 3.92 16.98 -7.08
C LEU A 45 2.56 16.53 -6.52
N TYR A 46 2.07 17.26 -5.53
CA TYR A 46 0.72 17.09 -4.99
C TYR A 46 -0.07 18.36 -5.29
N ASN A 47 -1.05 18.24 -6.20
CA ASN A 47 -1.85 19.39 -6.59
C ASN A 47 -2.86 19.70 -5.48
N LYS A 48 -2.68 20.82 -4.76
CA LYS A 48 -3.58 21.25 -3.66
C LYS A 48 -4.82 21.99 -4.17
N SER A 49 -4.83 22.38 -5.44
CA SER A 49 -5.84 23.23 -6.06
C SER A 49 -6.28 22.61 -7.40
N LEU A 50 -7.57 22.55 -7.67
CA LEU A 50 -8.09 22.19 -9.01
C LEU A 50 -7.80 23.26 -10.08
N GLN A 51 -6.99 24.27 -9.76
CA GLN A 51 -6.65 25.40 -10.64
C GLN A 51 -5.34 25.23 -11.42
N ASP A 52 -4.45 24.31 -11.02
CA ASP A 52 -3.10 24.23 -11.61
C ASP A 52 -2.98 23.14 -12.69
N TYR A 53 -3.96 23.08 -13.59
CA TYR A 53 -3.84 22.45 -14.91
C TYR A 53 -4.17 23.52 -15.95
N GLN A 54 -3.15 24.26 -16.38
CA GLN A 54 -3.18 24.91 -17.70
C GLN A 54 -2.72 23.91 -18.75
#